data_AF-A0A956GW60-F1
#
_entry.id   AF-A0A956GW60-F1
#
_cell.length_a   1.000
_cell.length_b   1.000
_cell.length_c   1.000
_cell.angle_alpha   90.00
_cell.angle_beta   90.00
_cell.angle_gamma   90.00
#
_symmetry.space_group_name_H-M   'P 1'
#
loop_
_entity.id
_entity.type
_entity.pdbx_description
1 polymer ?
#
loop_
_entity_poly.entity_id
_entity_poly.type
_entity_poly.pdbx_seq_one_letter_code
_entity_poly.pdbx_strand_id
1 'polypeptide(L)'
;MTTRTLILPLTLILPFSLSLLACNQKPAGDAGKKADADKKADTDKKADEVKPETDDTGGDKPDADKPDAGALAFRNAVNTPPEGWSGPVFQLSADYPQEQPTCASPWLERPVDFAAASPSWDEHWQAYVQDIVDYVKEGQDPNLGNERGWQAAVGGETRWFHVPWMAYDGHAGREFVHGLTNELSTAESTFVGGRGSGLHGLTEAEPKDEDPLYETWSVGFYNPCGAWSIGQQWPKSGAPATSEEGGRMLAKGMPFPAGTVVVKVLNTTASGEDVPYLRNSTTWQANGHKQLSPTSYDKCAREVREVHLVQMDLAVVDPRSPTRWVYSTLVYDGEMEGETVWDRMRPLGVQWGNDPGTFPAVPEGESKPLTQSINAPIQIHEHYGCQKRLAGNVDQANSSCLSCHMGAYAPAPGVTVQQGTNVPAIFSFDGMCTTYNDANKNYFSNYAYPDPFPGSTGEIAKAMPLDTSLQLQVAFAQYANFTNPPADPECPPAGSGS
;
A
#
# COMPACT_ATOMS: atom_id res chain seq x y z
N MET A 1 53.17 21.42 -35.54
CA MET A 1 52.60 20.37 -34.67
C MET A 1 51.24 20.00 -35.21
N THR A 2 51.03 18.71 -35.40
CA THR A 2 50.20 18.10 -36.44
C THR A 2 48.73 18.02 -36.04
N THR A 3 47.86 18.58 -36.88
CA THR A 3 46.41 18.46 -36.82
C THR A 3 45.97 17.08 -37.32
N ARG A 4 45.13 16.36 -36.58
CA ARG A 4 44.33 15.24 -37.10
C ARG A 4 42.93 15.25 -36.49
N THR A 5 41.98 15.65 -37.33
CA THR A 5 40.54 15.43 -37.21
C THR A 5 40.23 13.96 -37.49
N LEU A 6 39.42 13.32 -36.64
CA LEU A 6 38.79 12.03 -36.94
C LEU A 6 37.29 12.15 -36.71
N ILE A 7 36.52 11.87 -37.76
CA ILE A 7 35.07 11.70 -37.78
C ILE A 7 34.82 10.22 -38.04
N LEU A 8 34.00 9.54 -37.23
CA LEU A 8 33.15 8.41 -37.66
C LEU A 8 32.05 8.14 -36.59
N PRO A 9 30.92 7.51 -36.98
CA PRO A 9 29.58 7.74 -36.46
C PRO A 9 29.19 6.73 -35.39
N LEU A 10 28.21 7.09 -34.56
CA LEU A 10 27.52 6.14 -33.70
C LEU A 10 26.01 6.23 -33.94
N THR A 11 25.50 5.28 -34.70
CA THR A 11 24.09 4.90 -34.70
C THR A 11 23.96 3.81 -33.65
N LEU A 12 23.26 4.09 -32.55
CA LEU A 12 22.73 3.06 -31.67
C LEU A 12 21.35 3.50 -31.19
N ILE A 13 20.34 2.83 -31.73
CA ILE A 13 18.96 2.89 -31.28
C ILE A 13 18.88 1.98 -30.05
N LEU A 14 18.59 2.55 -28.87
CA LEU A 14 18.27 1.82 -27.65
C LEU A 14 16.80 2.05 -27.33
N PRO A 15 15.97 1.01 -27.17
CA PRO A 15 14.61 1.16 -26.69
C PRO A 15 14.62 1.46 -25.19
N PHE A 16 13.88 2.50 -24.80
CA PHE A 16 13.57 2.82 -23.40
C PHE A 16 12.53 1.82 -22.89
N SER A 17 12.90 0.99 -21.92
CA SER A 17 11.95 0.22 -21.09
C SER A 17 11.78 0.93 -19.74
N LEU A 18 10.52 1.19 -19.39
CA LEU A 18 10.07 1.98 -18.25
C LEU A 18 9.78 1.04 -17.06
N SER A 19 10.63 1.05 -16.03
CA SER A 19 10.40 0.32 -14.77
C SER A 19 9.55 1.15 -13.81
N LEU A 20 8.52 0.52 -13.22
CA LEU A 20 7.62 1.08 -12.21
C LEU A 20 8.00 0.53 -10.83
N LEU A 21 7.78 1.37 -9.81
CA LEU A 21 8.20 1.28 -8.40
C LEU A 21 9.70 1.57 -8.17
N ALA A 22 9.95 2.78 -7.65
CA ALA A 22 11.23 3.44 -7.39
C ALA A 22 12.04 3.92 -8.62
N CYS A 23 11.80 5.16 -9.09
CA CYS A 23 12.89 6.05 -9.56
C CYS A 23 12.47 7.52 -9.81
N ASN A 24 13.17 8.41 -9.11
CA ASN A 24 13.57 9.78 -9.46
C ASN A 24 13.20 10.28 -10.88
N GLN A 25 12.33 11.30 -10.99
CA GLN A 25 12.16 12.08 -12.22
C GLN A 25 12.69 13.51 -12.05
N LYS A 26 13.68 13.87 -12.87
CA LYS A 26 14.10 15.26 -13.09
C LYS A 26 12.98 16.03 -13.83
N PRO A 27 12.76 17.32 -13.53
CA PRO A 27 11.74 18.11 -14.22
C PRO A 27 12.14 18.38 -15.68
N ALA A 28 11.26 18.05 -16.61
CA ALA A 28 11.41 18.43 -18.01
C ALA A 28 11.04 19.91 -18.18
N GLY A 29 12.00 20.68 -18.67
CA GLY A 29 11.86 22.10 -18.99
C GLY A 29 11.03 22.35 -20.26
N ASP A 30 10.46 23.55 -20.25
CA ASP A 30 9.63 24.20 -21.25
C ASP A 30 10.27 24.23 -22.67
N ALA A 31 9.48 23.89 -23.69
CA ALA A 31 9.81 24.15 -25.09
C ALA A 31 8.54 24.25 -25.96
N GLY A 32 8.06 25.49 -26.13
CA GLY A 32 8.01 26.14 -27.44
C GLY A 32 6.99 25.65 -28.48
N LYS A 33 5.96 26.49 -28.66
CA LYS A 33 5.08 26.64 -29.83
C LYS A 33 5.69 26.25 -31.19
N LYS A 34 4.89 25.56 -32.03
CA LYS A 34 4.64 25.96 -33.43
C LYS A 34 3.34 25.38 -33.97
N ALA A 35 2.71 26.18 -34.83
CA ALA A 35 1.38 26.03 -35.39
C ALA A 35 1.37 25.33 -36.76
N ASP A 36 0.15 25.01 -37.16
CA ASP A 36 -0.44 25.03 -38.50
C ASP A 36 -0.70 23.73 -39.29
N ALA A 37 -1.97 23.70 -39.72
CA ALA A 37 -2.54 23.29 -41.01
C ALA A 37 -3.06 21.86 -41.19
N ASP A 38 -4.40 21.79 -41.09
CA ASP A 38 -5.34 21.32 -42.12
C ASP A 38 -5.12 19.95 -42.77
N LYS A 39 -6.10 19.06 -42.56
CA LYS A 39 -6.89 18.53 -43.69
C LYS A 39 -8.23 17.92 -43.25
N LYS A 40 -9.29 18.47 -43.85
CA LYS A 40 -10.65 17.95 -43.99
C LYS A 40 -10.70 16.46 -44.31
N ALA A 41 -11.66 15.75 -43.71
CA ALA A 41 -12.39 14.69 -44.38
C ALA A 41 -13.89 14.90 -44.14
N ASP A 42 -14.60 14.95 -45.26
CA ASP A 42 -16.03 15.20 -45.42
C ASP A 42 -16.84 13.94 -45.07
N THR A 43 -18.04 14.20 -44.58
CA THR A 43 -19.12 13.24 -44.35
C THR A 43 -19.59 12.58 -45.64
N ASP A 44 -19.96 11.29 -45.60
CA ASP A 44 -21.32 10.94 -46.04
C ASP A 44 -21.77 9.52 -45.67
N LYS A 45 -23.08 9.45 -45.39
CA LYS A 45 -23.89 8.32 -44.94
C LYS A 45 -24.12 7.30 -46.06
N LYS A 46 -24.31 6.03 -45.67
CA LYS A 46 -25.50 5.28 -46.13
C LYS A 46 -25.86 4.17 -45.15
N ALA A 47 -27.12 4.23 -44.71
CA ALA A 47 -27.80 3.22 -43.95
C ALA A 47 -28.23 2.11 -44.90
N ASP A 48 -28.03 0.87 -44.48
CA ASP A 48 -28.75 -0.28 -45.00
C ASP A 48 -29.27 -1.14 -43.84
N GLU A 49 -30.41 -1.72 -44.14
CA GLU A 49 -31.49 -2.23 -43.33
C GLU A 49 -31.16 -3.63 -42.76
N VAL A 50 -31.22 -3.82 -41.44
CA VAL A 50 -31.04 -5.14 -40.80
C VAL A 50 -32.39 -5.64 -40.25
N LYS A 51 -32.88 -6.74 -40.82
CA LYS A 51 -33.93 -7.60 -40.24
C LYS A 51 -33.27 -8.73 -39.44
N PRO A 52 -33.99 -9.32 -38.45
CA PRO A 52 -33.38 -10.01 -37.32
C PRO A 52 -33.13 -11.49 -37.61
N GLU A 53 -31.95 -11.99 -37.22
CA GLU A 53 -31.66 -13.42 -37.08
C GLU A 53 -31.07 -13.69 -35.69
N THR A 54 -31.92 -14.34 -34.89
CA THR A 54 -31.69 -15.42 -33.91
C THR A 54 -30.32 -15.57 -33.22
N ASP A 55 -30.40 -15.65 -31.89
CA ASP A 55 -29.49 -16.29 -30.94
C ASP A 55 -28.40 -17.18 -31.55
N ASP A 56 -27.14 -16.77 -31.32
CA ASP A 56 -26.06 -17.71 -31.06
C ASP A 56 -25.25 -17.22 -29.86
N THR A 57 -25.47 -17.88 -28.72
CA THR A 57 -24.66 -17.75 -27.52
C THR A 57 -23.28 -18.34 -27.80
N GLY A 58 -22.40 -17.52 -28.39
CA GLY A 58 -20.97 -17.78 -28.46
C GLY A 58 -20.35 -17.65 -27.08
N GLY A 59 -20.39 -18.74 -26.29
CA GLY A 59 -19.51 -18.89 -25.15
C GLY A 59 -18.07 -18.95 -25.66
N ASP A 60 -17.27 -17.95 -25.30
CA ASP A 60 -15.82 -17.97 -25.52
C ASP A 60 -15.26 -19.27 -24.93
N LYS A 61 -14.67 -20.10 -25.80
CA LYS A 61 -13.82 -21.20 -25.34
C LYS A 61 -12.62 -20.57 -24.63
N PRO A 62 -12.24 -21.04 -23.43
CA PRO A 62 -11.01 -20.59 -22.82
C PRO A 62 -9.83 -20.95 -23.74
N ASP A 63 -9.08 -19.93 -24.12
CA ASP A 63 -7.84 -20.02 -24.85
C ASP A 63 -6.86 -20.83 -23.98
N ALA A 64 -6.60 -22.08 -24.36
CA ALA A 64 -5.92 -23.07 -23.50
C ALA A 64 -4.46 -22.72 -23.16
N ASP A 65 -3.92 -21.66 -23.76
CA ASP A 65 -2.55 -21.16 -23.56
C ASP A 65 -2.47 -19.91 -22.65
N LYS A 66 -3.59 -19.33 -22.21
CA LYS A 66 -3.56 -18.20 -21.26
C LYS A 66 -3.60 -18.69 -19.81
N PRO A 67 -2.71 -18.21 -18.92
CA PRO A 67 -2.77 -18.56 -17.50
C PRO A 67 -4.13 -18.19 -16.90
N ASP A 68 -4.68 -19.05 -16.05
CA ASP A 68 -5.96 -18.79 -15.38
C ASP A 68 -5.82 -17.61 -14.40
N ALA A 69 -6.51 -16.51 -14.70
CA ALA A 69 -6.52 -15.31 -13.86
C ALA A 69 -6.98 -15.62 -12.43
N GLY A 70 -7.95 -16.53 -12.26
CA GLY A 70 -8.43 -16.95 -10.95
C GLY A 70 -7.33 -17.65 -10.16
N ALA A 71 -6.67 -18.64 -10.76
CA ALA A 71 -5.55 -19.35 -10.13
C ALA A 71 -4.40 -18.41 -9.71
N LEU A 72 -4.06 -17.41 -10.54
CA LEU A 72 -3.01 -16.44 -10.22
C LEU A 72 -3.45 -15.42 -9.15
N ALA A 73 -4.68 -14.93 -9.22
CA ALA A 73 -5.26 -14.01 -8.24
C ALA A 73 -5.25 -14.59 -6.83
N PHE A 74 -5.64 -15.85 -6.69
CA PHE A 74 -5.83 -16.51 -5.40
C PHE A 74 -4.65 -17.40 -4.99
N ARG A 75 -3.48 -17.16 -5.56
CA ARG A 75 -2.27 -17.90 -5.20
C ARG A 75 -1.72 -17.44 -3.84
N ASN A 76 -1.17 -18.37 -3.08
CA ASN A 76 -0.60 -18.09 -1.76
C ASN A 76 0.61 -17.13 -1.81
N ALA A 77 1.62 -17.46 -2.62
CA ALA A 77 2.93 -16.82 -2.58
C ALA A 77 3.66 -16.91 -3.92
N VAL A 78 4.65 -16.03 -4.15
CA VAL A 78 5.53 -15.93 -5.33
C VAL A 78 6.18 -17.25 -5.69
N ASN A 79 6.84 -17.88 -4.72
CA ASN A 79 7.52 -19.16 -4.88
C ASN A 79 6.81 -20.24 -4.06
N THR A 80 7.03 -21.51 -4.42
CA THR A 80 6.71 -22.63 -3.54
C THR A 80 7.83 -22.82 -2.52
N PRO A 81 7.54 -23.39 -1.33
CA PRO A 81 8.59 -23.79 -0.40
C PRO A 81 9.62 -24.71 -1.08
N PRO A 82 10.92 -24.57 -0.76
CA PRO A 82 11.96 -25.45 -1.31
C PRO A 82 11.79 -26.88 -0.78
N GLU A 83 12.36 -27.86 -1.50
CA GLU A 83 12.36 -29.26 -1.07
C GLU A 83 13.00 -29.40 0.32
N GLY A 84 12.35 -30.18 1.20
CA GLY A 84 12.80 -30.37 2.58
C GLY A 84 12.44 -29.25 3.55
N TRP A 85 11.76 -28.18 3.10
CA TRP A 85 11.22 -27.16 4.00
C TRP A 85 10.26 -27.78 5.03
N SER A 86 10.48 -27.47 6.30
CA SER A 86 9.68 -27.97 7.43
C SER A 86 9.15 -26.86 8.33
N GLY A 87 9.42 -25.59 7.98
CA GLY A 87 8.88 -24.43 8.68
C GLY A 87 7.45 -24.08 8.24
N PRO A 88 6.94 -22.92 8.69
CA PRO A 88 5.62 -22.43 8.32
C PRO A 88 5.43 -22.30 6.81
N VAL A 89 4.19 -22.49 6.35
CA VAL A 89 3.80 -22.25 4.96
C VAL A 89 2.50 -21.46 4.96
N PHE A 90 2.56 -20.28 4.36
CA PHE A 90 1.45 -19.37 4.25
C PHE A 90 0.28 -19.97 3.45
N GLN A 91 -0.94 -19.70 3.93
CA GLN A 91 -2.18 -20.03 3.26
C GLN A 91 -3.04 -18.78 3.14
N LEU A 92 -3.43 -18.44 1.90
CA LEU A 92 -4.32 -17.34 1.62
C LEU A 92 -5.71 -17.61 2.23
N SER A 93 -6.11 -16.77 3.19
CA SER A 93 -7.52 -16.69 3.62
C SER A 93 -8.31 -15.79 2.65
N ALA A 94 -9.07 -16.40 1.73
CA ALA A 94 -9.84 -15.71 0.70
C ALA A 94 -11.25 -16.31 0.46
N ASP A 95 -11.81 -16.97 1.48
CA ASP A 95 -13.19 -17.45 1.49
C ASP A 95 -14.10 -16.39 2.10
N TYR A 96 -14.22 -15.28 1.38
CA TYR A 96 -14.91 -14.09 1.86
C TYR A 96 -16.40 -14.35 2.15
N PRO A 97 -16.99 -13.67 3.16
CA PRO A 97 -18.42 -13.73 3.42
C PRO A 97 -19.25 -13.37 2.17
N GLN A 98 -20.30 -14.14 1.91
CA GLN A 98 -21.22 -13.89 0.78
C GLN A 98 -22.27 -12.84 1.11
N GLU A 99 -22.69 -12.80 2.38
CA GLU A 99 -23.59 -11.77 2.93
C GLU A 99 -22.79 -10.82 3.81
N GLN A 100 -23.22 -9.55 3.87
CA GLN A 100 -22.55 -8.54 4.68
C GLN A 100 -22.72 -8.87 6.17
N PRO A 101 -21.64 -9.18 6.91
CA PRO A 101 -21.74 -9.51 8.31
C PRO A 101 -21.94 -8.25 9.17
N THR A 102 -22.42 -8.45 10.40
CA THR A 102 -22.29 -7.45 11.47
C THR A 102 -21.05 -7.78 12.28
N CYS A 103 -20.10 -6.86 12.40
CA CYS A 103 -18.88 -7.06 13.16
C CYS A 103 -18.95 -6.37 14.52
N ALA A 104 -18.36 -7.00 15.54
CA ALA A 104 -18.13 -6.35 16.80
C ALA A 104 -17.21 -5.13 16.59
N SER A 105 -17.59 -3.98 17.13
CA SER A 105 -16.86 -2.73 16.95
C SER A 105 -16.93 -1.86 18.20
N PRO A 106 -16.37 -2.33 19.34
CA PRO A 106 -16.49 -1.65 20.64
C PRO A 106 -16.00 -0.20 20.63
N TRP A 107 -14.99 0.12 19.81
CA TRP A 107 -14.48 1.49 19.64
C TRP A 107 -15.54 2.49 19.14
N LEU A 108 -16.58 2.03 18.43
CA LEU A 108 -17.68 2.88 17.97
C LEU A 108 -18.53 3.43 19.12
N GLU A 109 -18.51 2.78 20.29
CA GLU A 109 -19.25 3.21 21.48
C GLU A 109 -18.42 4.18 22.37
N ARG A 110 -17.14 4.39 22.06
CA ARG A 110 -16.27 5.27 22.84
C ARG A 110 -16.61 6.74 22.61
N PRO A 111 -16.65 7.58 23.67
CA PRO A 111 -17.00 8.99 23.57
C PRO A 111 -15.80 9.83 23.11
N VAL A 112 -15.36 9.64 21.88
CA VAL A 112 -14.33 10.47 21.23
C VAL A 112 -14.96 11.61 20.42
N ASP A 113 -14.29 12.76 20.36
CA ASP A 113 -14.75 13.93 19.61
C ASP A 113 -13.90 14.17 18.36
N PHE A 114 -14.43 13.74 17.20
CA PHE A 114 -13.80 13.94 15.90
C PHE A 114 -13.83 15.41 15.40
N ALA A 115 -14.60 16.28 16.07
CA ALA A 115 -14.78 17.69 15.73
C ALA A 115 -14.06 18.64 16.70
N ALA A 116 -13.31 18.12 17.67
CA ALA A 116 -12.59 18.92 18.64
C ALA A 116 -11.63 19.90 17.95
N ALA A 117 -11.72 21.19 18.30
CA ALA A 117 -10.87 22.24 17.71
C ALA A 117 -9.40 22.17 18.17
N SER A 118 -9.12 21.45 19.25
CA SER A 118 -7.77 21.26 19.81
C SER A 118 -7.74 19.89 20.48
N PRO A 119 -7.70 18.81 19.70
CA PRO A 119 -7.73 17.47 20.26
C PRO A 119 -6.42 17.17 20.99
N SER A 120 -6.50 16.28 21.98
CA SER A 120 -5.34 15.86 22.78
C SER A 120 -5.44 14.38 23.11
N TRP A 121 -4.28 13.75 23.34
CA TRP A 121 -4.22 12.36 23.76
C TRP A 121 -4.72 12.23 25.21
N ASP A 122 -5.96 11.78 25.37
CA ASP A 122 -6.63 11.60 26.65
C ASP A 122 -7.06 10.13 26.87
N GLU A 123 -7.74 9.87 27.98
CA GLU A 123 -8.23 8.54 28.34
C GLU A 123 -9.28 7.99 27.35
N HIS A 124 -10.02 8.86 26.65
CA HIS A 124 -11.03 8.44 25.67
C HIS A 124 -10.37 7.94 24.39
N TRP A 125 -9.38 8.66 23.87
CA TRP A 125 -8.61 8.21 22.70
C TRP A 125 -7.74 6.99 23.02
N GLN A 126 -7.17 6.92 24.22
CA GLN A 126 -6.46 5.71 24.69
C GLN A 126 -7.39 4.50 24.71
N ALA A 127 -8.58 4.62 25.30
CA ALA A 127 -9.55 3.54 25.35
C ALA A 127 -10.10 3.18 23.95
N TYR A 128 -10.25 4.15 23.06
CA TYR A 128 -10.62 3.93 21.67
C TYR A 128 -9.60 3.06 20.93
N VAL A 129 -8.31 3.40 21.02
CA VAL A 129 -7.26 2.59 20.39
C VAL A 129 -7.15 1.23 21.08
N GLN A 130 -7.25 1.17 22.41
CA GLN A 130 -7.18 -0.09 23.16
C GLN A 130 -8.27 -1.07 22.73
N ASP A 131 -9.50 -0.64 22.51
CA ASP A 131 -10.59 -1.50 22.01
C ASP A 131 -10.27 -2.13 20.65
N ILE A 132 -9.61 -1.38 19.76
CA ILE A 132 -9.16 -1.88 18.46
C ILE A 132 -8.04 -2.90 18.67
N VAL A 133 -7.07 -2.58 19.54
CA VAL A 133 -5.95 -3.48 19.86
C VAL A 133 -6.45 -4.79 20.48
N ASP A 134 -7.40 -4.74 21.41
CA ASP A 134 -7.98 -5.92 22.05
C ASP A 134 -8.73 -6.80 21.04
N TYR A 135 -9.49 -6.18 20.13
CA TYR A 135 -10.13 -6.90 19.02
C TYR A 135 -9.10 -7.57 18.11
N VAL A 136 -7.98 -6.89 17.82
CA VAL A 136 -6.92 -7.38 16.94
C VAL A 136 -6.12 -8.52 17.58
N LYS A 137 -5.81 -8.41 18.88
CA LYS A 137 -5.05 -9.40 19.66
C LYS A 137 -5.84 -10.68 19.94
N GLU A 138 -7.17 -10.65 19.85
CA GLU A 138 -8.03 -11.79 20.17
C GLU A 138 -7.61 -13.06 19.39
N GLY A 139 -7.29 -14.12 20.13
CA GLY A 139 -6.88 -15.42 19.56
C GLY A 139 -5.47 -15.48 18.96
N GLN A 140 -4.74 -14.37 18.93
CA GLN A 140 -3.35 -14.33 18.48
C GLN A 140 -2.40 -14.90 19.54
N ASP A 141 -1.23 -15.34 19.10
CA ASP A 141 -0.16 -15.75 20.00
C ASP A 141 0.41 -14.53 20.76
N PRO A 142 0.65 -14.61 22.08
CA PRO A 142 1.17 -13.48 22.83
C PRO A 142 2.53 -12.96 22.33
N ASN A 143 3.35 -13.84 21.76
CA ASN A 143 4.67 -13.50 21.26
C ASN A 143 4.74 -13.47 19.75
N LEU A 144 3.65 -13.78 19.04
CA LEU A 144 3.62 -13.93 17.59
C LEU A 144 4.82 -14.80 17.14
N GLY A 145 5.04 -15.97 17.76
CA GLY A 145 6.19 -16.82 17.44
C GLY A 145 6.19 -17.30 15.98
N ASN A 146 7.37 -17.57 15.40
CA ASN A 146 7.53 -17.94 14.00
C ASN A 146 6.67 -19.14 13.58
N GLU A 147 6.59 -20.18 14.41
CA GLU A 147 5.88 -21.43 14.08
C GLU A 147 4.38 -21.21 13.94
N ARG A 148 3.83 -20.29 14.75
CA ARG A 148 2.40 -19.98 14.79
C ARG A 148 2.04 -18.82 13.88
N GLY A 149 2.91 -17.82 13.76
CA GLY A 149 2.68 -16.61 12.98
C GLY A 149 1.35 -15.92 13.34
N TRP A 150 0.77 -15.25 12.35
CA TRP A 150 -0.58 -14.70 12.45
C TRP A 150 -1.65 -15.78 12.30
N GLN A 151 -2.66 -15.76 13.17
CA GLN A 151 -3.76 -16.71 13.13
C GLN A 151 -4.95 -16.14 12.37
N ALA A 152 -5.22 -16.69 11.18
CA ALA A 152 -6.37 -16.27 10.38
C ALA A 152 -7.71 -16.67 11.00
N ALA A 153 -7.74 -17.78 11.74
CA ALA A 153 -8.92 -18.28 12.45
C ALA A 153 -8.84 -17.95 13.94
N VAL A 154 -9.95 -17.48 14.51
CA VAL A 154 -10.11 -17.15 15.93
C VAL A 154 -11.38 -17.84 16.42
N GLY A 155 -11.29 -18.59 17.52
CA GLY A 155 -12.44 -19.30 18.09
C GLY A 155 -13.05 -20.38 17.18
N GLY A 156 -12.31 -20.86 16.17
CA GLY A 156 -12.79 -21.87 15.21
C GLY A 156 -13.42 -21.30 13.93
N GLU A 157 -13.49 -19.97 13.79
CA GLU A 157 -14.01 -19.29 12.61
C GLU A 157 -12.94 -18.41 11.97
N THR A 158 -13.00 -18.21 10.65
CA THR A 158 -12.10 -17.29 9.95
C THR A 158 -12.39 -15.85 10.36
N ARG A 159 -11.43 -15.21 11.03
CA ARG A 159 -11.50 -13.81 11.47
C ARG A 159 -10.77 -12.88 10.52
N TRP A 160 -9.69 -13.33 9.91
CA TRP A 160 -8.81 -12.50 9.10
C TRP A 160 -8.70 -13.03 7.67
N PHE A 161 -8.80 -12.10 6.73
CA PHE A 161 -8.83 -12.35 5.30
C PHE A 161 -7.80 -11.47 4.61
N HIS A 162 -7.35 -11.88 3.43
CA HIS A 162 -6.32 -11.16 2.68
C HIS A 162 -6.87 -10.71 1.33
N VAL A 163 -6.32 -9.63 0.78
CA VAL A 163 -6.60 -9.19 -0.60
C VAL A 163 -5.98 -10.17 -1.61
N PRO A 164 -6.63 -10.50 -2.76
CA PRO A 164 -6.03 -11.35 -3.79
C PRO A 164 -4.97 -10.57 -4.61
N TRP A 165 -4.35 -11.21 -5.60
CA TRP A 165 -3.36 -10.63 -6.52
C TRP A 165 -2.04 -10.17 -5.91
N MET A 166 -1.88 -10.24 -4.59
CA MET A 166 -0.65 -9.82 -3.90
C MET A 166 0.54 -10.78 -4.10
N ALA A 167 0.35 -11.92 -4.78
CA ALA A 167 1.41 -12.88 -5.06
C ALA A 167 1.90 -12.86 -6.51
N TYR A 168 1.30 -12.05 -7.40
CA TYR A 168 1.58 -12.08 -8.84
C TYR A 168 2.94 -11.50 -9.20
N ASP A 169 3.33 -10.42 -8.51
CA ASP A 169 4.61 -9.74 -8.71
C ASP A 169 5.78 -10.60 -8.24
N GLY A 170 6.71 -10.95 -9.13
CA GLY A 170 7.89 -11.76 -8.79
C GLY A 170 8.89 -11.05 -7.89
N HIS A 171 8.91 -9.71 -7.93
CA HIS A 171 9.78 -8.88 -7.12
C HIS A 171 9.16 -8.66 -5.73
N ALA A 172 8.00 -8.01 -5.66
CA ALA A 172 7.43 -7.56 -4.39
C ALA A 172 6.36 -8.48 -3.79
N GLY A 173 5.92 -9.51 -4.52
CA GLY A 173 4.78 -10.33 -4.14
C GLY A 173 5.04 -11.22 -2.92
N ARG A 174 3.95 -11.78 -2.38
CA ARG A 174 3.95 -12.58 -1.15
C ARG A 174 5.03 -13.65 -1.12
N GLU A 175 5.77 -13.72 -0.02
CA GLU A 175 6.67 -14.83 0.25
C GLU A 175 5.91 -16.04 0.85
N PHE A 176 6.54 -17.23 0.87
CA PHE A 176 5.82 -18.48 1.14
C PHE A 176 5.69 -18.86 2.62
N VAL A 177 6.43 -18.22 3.53
CA VAL A 177 6.48 -18.60 4.94
C VAL A 177 5.29 -18.02 5.70
N HIS A 178 5.12 -16.70 5.66
CA HIS A 178 4.07 -15.92 6.36
C HIS A 178 3.22 -15.05 5.45
N GLY A 179 3.47 -15.05 4.13
CA GLY A 179 2.69 -14.30 3.15
C GLY A 179 3.07 -12.82 3.08
N LEU A 180 4.29 -12.47 3.49
CA LEU A 180 4.75 -11.09 3.51
C LEU A 180 5.03 -10.56 2.09
N THR A 181 4.66 -9.33 1.78
CA THR A 181 5.06 -8.58 0.58
C THR A 181 6.21 -7.65 0.90
N ASN A 182 7.12 -7.44 -0.05
CA ASN A 182 8.15 -6.42 0.07
C ASN A 182 7.51 -5.03 -0.06
N GLU A 183 7.84 -4.12 0.84
CA GLU A 183 7.33 -2.75 0.81
C GLU A 183 8.41 -1.77 0.28
N LEU A 184 9.43 -1.52 1.10
CA LEU A 184 10.52 -0.56 0.87
C LEU A 184 11.86 -1.16 1.34
N SER A 185 12.95 -0.80 0.65
CA SER A 185 14.34 -1.08 1.08
C SER A 185 14.99 0.22 1.57
N THR A 186 15.72 0.15 2.69
CA THR A 186 15.92 1.29 3.58
C THR A 186 17.35 1.32 4.17
N ALA A 187 18.16 2.38 3.97
CA ALA A 187 19.60 2.40 4.35
C ALA A 187 19.92 3.07 5.70
N GLU A 188 20.68 2.41 6.59
CA GLU A 188 21.10 2.84 7.94
C GLU A 188 21.54 4.32 8.07
N SER A 189 22.42 4.85 7.20
CA SER A 189 22.95 6.22 7.23
C SER A 189 21.94 7.30 6.87
N THR A 190 20.78 6.90 6.34
CA THR A 190 19.73 7.84 6.00
C THR A 190 19.01 8.37 7.24
N PHE A 191 19.46 7.99 8.45
CA PHE A 191 18.85 8.37 9.73
C PHE A 191 19.55 9.53 10.43
N VAL A 192 20.44 10.21 9.71
CA VAL A 192 20.97 11.52 10.10
C VAL A 192 20.46 12.60 9.14
N GLY A 193 19.34 13.24 9.51
CA GLY A 193 19.08 14.64 9.13
C GLY A 193 18.38 15.01 7.81
N GLY A 194 17.39 14.25 7.29
CA GLY A 194 16.47 14.85 6.30
C GLY A 194 15.57 13.93 5.45
N ARG A 195 14.26 14.05 5.68
CA ARG A 195 13.06 13.86 4.80
C ARG A 195 13.26 13.26 3.39
N GLY A 196 12.66 12.09 3.12
CA GLY A 196 12.45 11.63 1.74
C GLY A 196 11.49 10.45 1.52
N SER A 197 11.65 9.79 0.36
CA SER A 197 10.73 8.89 -0.35
C SER A 197 10.67 7.40 0.08
N GLY A 198 10.77 7.09 1.38
CA GLY A 198 10.79 5.68 1.84
C GLY A 198 12.12 4.93 1.65
N LEU A 199 13.17 5.65 1.22
CA LEU A 199 14.56 5.23 1.23
C LEU A 199 15.27 5.82 2.47
N HIS A 200 14.79 5.58 3.69
CA HIS A 200 15.31 6.23 4.92
C HIS A 200 15.51 5.19 6.03
N GLY A 201 16.75 4.87 6.48
CA GLY A 201 17.25 3.97 7.58
C GLY A 201 16.44 3.64 8.85
N LEU A 202 17.10 3.42 9.99
CA LEU A 202 16.47 3.18 11.30
C LEU A 202 17.25 3.95 12.37
N THR A 203 16.56 4.54 13.36
CA THR A 203 17.23 5.41 14.36
C THR A 203 17.93 4.53 15.38
N GLU A 204 19.02 5.02 15.98
CA GLU A 204 19.84 4.29 16.97
C GLU A 204 20.68 3.15 16.39
N ALA A 205 20.71 3.03 15.07
CA ALA A 205 21.58 2.13 14.36
C ALA A 205 23.06 2.56 14.52
N GLU A 206 23.94 1.64 14.90
CA GLU A 206 25.34 1.94 15.22
C GLU A 206 26.12 2.42 13.97
N PRO A 207 26.86 3.55 14.03
CA PRO A 207 27.61 4.03 12.87
C PRO A 207 28.64 3.00 12.39
N LYS A 208 28.44 2.46 11.18
CA LYS A 208 29.37 1.54 10.53
C LYS A 208 30.15 2.23 9.39
N ASP A 209 31.34 1.71 9.08
CA ASP A 209 32.16 2.17 7.93
C ASP A 209 31.42 1.99 6.58
N GLU A 210 30.46 1.06 6.55
CA GLU A 210 29.52 0.82 5.46
C GLU A 210 28.08 1.07 5.94
N ASP A 211 27.21 1.56 5.06
CA ASP A 211 25.80 1.87 5.35
C ASP A 211 24.86 0.72 4.88
N PRO A 212 24.47 -0.24 5.75
CA PRO A 212 23.61 -1.35 5.36
C PRO A 212 22.18 -0.93 5.01
N LEU A 213 21.62 -1.61 4.01
CA LEU A 213 20.22 -1.61 3.64
C LEU A 213 19.46 -2.73 4.37
N TYR A 214 18.33 -2.37 4.96
CA TYR A 214 17.34 -3.28 5.52
C TYR A 214 16.04 -3.21 4.72
N GLU A 215 15.38 -4.35 4.51
CA GLU A 215 14.12 -4.42 3.81
C GLU A 215 12.96 -4.50 4.79
N THR A 216 11.86 -3.84 4.46
CA THR A 216 10.58 -4.00 5.16
C THR A 216 9.69 -4.98 4.41
N TRP A 217 9.15 -5.94 5.14
CA TRP A 217 8.27 -7.01 4.68
C TRP A 217 6.98 -6.99 5.50
N SER A 218 5.83 -6.93 4.83
CA SER A 218 4.56 -6.74 5.52
C SER A 218 3.45 -7.68 5.08
N VAL A 219 2.44 -7.85 5.92
CA VAL A 219 1.20 -8.54 5.54
C VAL A 219 0.00 -7.79 6.12
N GLY A 220 -1.04 -7.65 5.32
CA GLY A 220 -2.28 -6.96 5.71
C GLY A 220 -3.46 -7.92 5.78
N PHE A 221 -4.33 -7.67 6.75
CA PHE A 221 -5.49 -8.49 7.07
C PHE A 221 -6.73 -7.63 7.24
N TYR A 222 -7.87 -8.14 6.77
CA TYR A 222 -9.18 -7.54 6.91
C TYR A 222 -10.06 -8.43 7.77
N ASN A 223 -10.86 -7.84 8.66
CA ASN A 223 -11.89 -8.57 9.40
C ASN A 223 -13.06 -8.99 8.46
N PRO A 224 -14.08 -9.74 8.95
CA PRO A 224 -15.16 -10.23 8.09
C PRO A 224 -15.93 -9.12 7.34
N CYS A 225 -16.10 -7.94 7.97
CA CYS A 225 -16.77 -6.79 7.35
C CYS A 225 -15.99 -6.24 6.16
N GLY A 226 -14.68 -6.06 6.32
CA GLY A 226 -13.81 -5.68 5.20
C GLY A 226 -13.70 -6.77 4.12
N ALA A 227 -13.63 -8.02 4.57
CA ALA A 227 -13.53 -9.19 3.69
C ALA A 227 -14.75 -9.35 2.77
N TRP A 228 -15.96 -9.07 3.26
CA TRP A 228 -17.16 -9.06 2.44
C TRP A 228 -17.02 -8.12 1.24
N SER A 229 -16.57 -6.88 1.49
CA SER A 229 -16.33 -5.89 0.43
C SER A 229 -15.31 -6.38 -0.59
N ILE A 230 -14.19 -6.95 -0.14
CA ILE A 230 -13.17 -7.55 -1.01
C ILE A 230 -13.77 -8.67 -1.87
N GLY A 231 -14.62 -9.54 -1.30
CA GLY A 231 -15.26 -10.63 -2.01
C GLY A 231 -16.28 -10.21 -3.06
N GLN A 232 -16.98 -9.09 -2.87
CA GLN A 232 -17.84 -8.51 -3.90
C GLN A 232 -17.02 -7.95 -5.07
N GLN A 233 -15.82 -7.44 -4.79
CA GLN A 233 -14.92 -6.86 -5.77
C GLN A 233 -14.12 -7.89 -6.55
N TRP A 234 -13.74 -9.00 -5.92
CA TRP A 234 -12.88 -10.03 -6.52
C TRP A 234 -13.58 -11.39 -6.53
N PRO A 235 -14.41 -11.66 -7.55
CA PRO A 235 -14.94 -13.01 -7.78
C PRO A 235 -13.79 -14.01 -8.04
N LYS A 236 -14.08 -15.31 -7.89
CA LYS A 236 -13.11 -16.39 -8.09
C LYS A 236 -12.50 -16.44 -9.50
N SER A 237 -13.08 -15.74 -10.49
CA SER A 237 -12.48 -15.55 -11.82
C SER A 237 -11.19 -14.73 -11.80
N GLY A 238 -10.89 -14.01 -10.71
CA GLY A 238 -9.73 -13.15 -10.60
C GLY A 238 -9.84 -11.82 -11.35
N ALA A 239 -10.90 -11.59 -12.13
CA ALA A 239 -11.16 -10.29 -12.75
C ALA A 239 -11.94 -9.38 -11.78
N PRO A 240 -11.54 -8.11 -11.59
CA PRO A 240 -12.22 -7.23 -10.65
C PRO A 240 -13.61 -6.86 -11.16
N ALA A 241 -14.60 -6.96 -10.29
CA ALA A 241 -15.98 -6.59 -10.56
C ALA A 241 -16.22 -5.10 -10.28
N THR A 242 -16.88 -4.44 -11.23
CA THR A 242 -17.26 -3.03 -11.15
C THR A 242 -18.78 -2.85 -11.25
N SER A 243 -19.25 -1.67 -10.87
CA SER A 243 -20.62 -1.19 -11.05
C SER A 243 -20.59 0.23 -11.62
N GLU A 244 -21.68 0.65 -12.26
CA GLU A 244 -21.88 2.03 -12.67
C GLU A 244 -22.87 2.72 -11.72
N GLU A 245 -22.47 3.86 -11.16
CA GLU A 245 -23.32 4.70 -10.32
C GLU A 245 -23.10 6.17 -10.67
N GLY A 246 -24.18 6.91 -10.93
CA GLY A 246 -24.09 8.34 -11.27
C GLY A 246 -23.22 8.65 -12.49
N GLY A 247 -23.11 7.71 -13.45
CA GLY A 247 -22.25 7.84 -14.63
C GLY A 247 -20.75 7.62 -14.36
N ARG A 248 -20.40 7.07 -13.19
CA ARG A 248 -19.03 6.73 -12.81
C ARG A 248 -18.89 5.22 -12.63
N MET A 249 -17.78 4.67 -13.10
CA MET A 249 -17.39 3.31 -12.79
C MET A 249 -16.86 3.28 -11.35
N LEU A 250 -17.31 2.30 -10.56
CA LEU A 250 -16.89 2.08 -9.18
C LEU A 250 -16.57 0.60 -8.97
N ALA A 251 -15.70 0.30 -8.01
CA ALA A 251 -15.48 -1.06 -7.55
C ALA A 251 -16.70 -1.59 -6.79
N LYS A 252 -17.13 -2.83 -7.06
CA LYS A 252 -18.19 -3.46 -6.27
C LYS A 252 -17.76 -3.67 -4.82
N GLY A 253 -18.73 -3.66 -3.89
CA GLY A 253 -18.48 -3.86 -2.47
C GLY A 253 -17.97 -2.63 -1.72
N MET A 254 -17.81 -1.49 -2.39
CA MET A 254 -17.40 -0.22 -1.80
C MET A 254 -18.62 0.68 -1.48
N PRO A 255 -18.51 1.59 -0.49
CA PRO A 255 -17.40 1.72 0.46
C PRO A 255 -17.36 0.55 1.45
N PHE A 256 -16.24 0.40 2.15
CA PHE A 256 -16.13 -0.56 3.25
C PHE A 256 -17.18 -0.24 4.34
N PRO A 257 -17.87 -1.26 4.89
CA PRO A 257 -18.88 -1.05 5.90
C PRO A 257 -18.27 -0.62 7.24
N ALA A 258 -19.05 0.12 8.04
CA ALA A 258 -18.68 0.47 9.41
C ALA A 258 -18.33 -0.78 10.23
N GLY A 259 -17.31 -0.68 11.07
CA GLY A 259 -16.79 -1.83 11.81
C GLY A 259 -15.79 -2.69 11.02
N THR A 260 -15.46 -2.32 9.79
CA THR A 260 -14.28 -2.86 9.10
C THR A 260 -13.02 -2.53 9.91
N VAL A 261 -12.16 -3.53 10.08
CA VAL A 261 -10.82 -3.42 10.69
C VAL A 261 -9.80 -3.92 9.70
N VAL A 262 -8.75 -3.13 9.50
CA VAL A 262 -7.54 -3.49 8.78
C VAL A 262 -6.39 -3.48 9.76
N VAL A 263 -5.59 -4.55 9.75
CA VAL A 263 -4.33 -4.61 10.47
C VAL A 263 -3.22 -4.95 9.48
N LYS A 264 -2.12 -4.20 9.52
CA LYS A 264 -0.91 -4.47 8.74
C LYS A 264 0.22 -4.74 9.71
N VAL A 265 0.87 -5.89 9.59
CA VAL A 265 2.04 -6.27 10.38
C VAL A 265 3.27 -6.01 9.53
N LEU A 266 4.22 -5.21 10.03
CA LEU A 266 5.43 -4.85 9.31
C LEU A 266 6.65 -5.37 10.05
N ASN A 267 7.53 -6.04 9.32
CA ASN A 267 8.77 -6.58 9.83
C ASN A 267 9.94 -6.01 9.03
N THR A 268 11.12 -5.93 9.65
CA THR A 268 12.36 -5.47 9.01
C THR A 268 13.43 -6.56 9.07
N THR A 269 14.33 -6.59 8.09
CA THR A 269 15.53 -7.45 8.15
C THR A 269 16.59 -6.93 9.14
N ALA A 270 16.40 -5.74 9.72
CA ALA A 270 17.24 -5.25 10.81
C ALA A 270 17.04 -6.08 12.09
N SER A 271 18.11 -6.25 12.86
CA SER A 271 18.12 -7.01 14.11
C SER A 271 18.20 -6.11 15.33
N GLY A 272 17.94 -6.67 16.52
CA GLY A 272 18.18 -5.99 17.81
C GLY A 272 19.67 -5.74 18.13
N GLU A 273 20.59 -6.34 17.37
CA GLU A 273 22.03 -6.04 17.45
C GLU A 273 22.35 -4.74 16.71
N ASP A 274 21.71 -4.52 15.56
CA ASP A 274 21.88 -3.32 14.75
C ASP A 274 21.04 -2.16 15.31
N VAL A 275 19.82 -2.43 15.74
CA VAL A 275 18.83 -1.43 16.14
C VAL A 275 18.26 -1.78 17.52
N PRO A 276 18.72 -1.13 18.60
CA PRO A 276 18.43 -1.52 19.98
C PRO A 276 16.94 -1.70 20.33
N TYR A 277 16.06 -0.83 19.82
CA TYR A 277 14.61 -0.94 20.09
C TYR A 277 13.97 -2.17 19.44
N LEU A 278 14.65 -2.92 18.56
CA LEU A 278 14.18 -4.20 18.02
C LEU A 278 14.54 -5.41 18.89
N ARG A 279 15.26 -5.22 20.00
CA ARG A 279 15.57 -6.31 20.93
C ARG A 279 14.29 -6.96 21.45
N ASN A 280 14.32 -8.28 21.62
CA ASN A 280 13.18 -9.09 22.07
C ASN A 280 11.94 -9.02 21.16
N SER A 281 12.08 -8.51 19.93
CA SER A 281 11.01 -8.53 18.92
C SER A 281 10.72 -9.96 18.45
N THR A 282 9.74 -10.12 17.56
CA THR A 282 9.54 -11.38 16.85
C THR A 282 10.79 -11.74 16.04
N THR A 283 10.98 -13.03 15.77
CA THR A 283 12.02 -13.51 14.85
C THR A 283 11.34 -14.39 13.81
N TRP A 284 10.56 -13.77 12.93
CA TRP A 284 9.89 -14.49 11.85
C TRP A 284 10.89 -14.85 10.76
N GLN A 285 10.67 -16.00 10.13
CA GLN A 285 11.33 -16.36 8.89
C GLN A 285 10.52 -15.80 7.71
N ALA A 286 11.20 -15.20 6.74
CA ALA A 286 10.61 -14.73 5.50
C ALA A 286 11.48 -15.16 4.33
N ASN A 287 10.87 -15.64 3.24
CA ASN A 287 11.59 -15.84 1.98
C ASN A 287 11.73 -14.49 1.26
N GLY A 288 12.66 -13.68 1.76
CA GLY A 288 12.96 -12.32 1.28
C GLY A 288 14.05 -12.28 0.21
N HIS A 289 14.42 -11.10 -0.26
CA HIS A 289 15.46 -10.95 -1.27
C HIS A 289 16.82 -11.39 -0.74
N LYS A 290 17.62 -12.01 -1.62
CA LYS A 290 18.99 -12.42 -1.30
C LYS A 290 19.88 -11.19 -1.18
N GLN A 291 20.54 -11.03 -0.04
CA GLN A 291 21.47 -9.93 0.16
C GLN A 291 22.79 -10.20 -0.59
N LEU A 292 23.24 -9.23 -1.39
CA LEU A 292 24.47 -9.34 -2.19
C LEU A 292 25.65 -8.62 -1.51
N SER A 293 25.37 -7.49 -0.86
CA SER A 293 26.29 -6.71 -0.04
C SER A 293 25.51 -6.05 1.09
N PRO A 294 26.16 -5.39 2.06
CA PRO A 294 25.44 -4.59 3.05
C PRO A 294 24.48 -3.59 2.40
N THR A 295 24.84 -3.03 1.25
CA THR A 295 24.11 -1.98 0.51
C THR A 295 23.30 -2.47 -0.69
N SER A 296 23.10 -3.77 -0.92
CA SER A 296 22.38 -4.25 -2.10
C SER A 296 21.78 -5.65 -1.98
N TYR A 297 20.72 -5.88 -2.76
CA TYR A 297 19.94 -7.11 -2.81
C TYR A 297 19.76 -7.58 -4.26
N ASP A 298 19.70 -8.89 -4.46
CA ASP A 298 19.14 -9.48 -5.68
C ASP A 298 17.61 -9.49 -5.54
N LYS A 299 16.97 -8.65 -6.34
CA LYS A 299 15.54 -8.39 -6.29
C LYS A 299 14.67 -9.50 -6.84
N CYS A 300 15.25 -10.49 -7.52
CA CYS A 300 14.51 -11.62 -8.09
C CYS A 300 14.88 -12.95 -7.44
N ALA A 301 16.09 -13.07 -6.87
CA ALA A 301 16.47 -14.24 -6.07
C ALA A 301 16.02 -14.06 -4.62
N ARG A 302 15.40 -15.10 -4.05
CA ARG A 302 14.93 -15.11 -2.67
C ARG A 302 15.58 -16.21 -1.85
N GLU A 303 15.74 -15.95 -0.56
CA GLU A 303 16.21 -16.91 0.44
C GLU A 303 15.51 -16.67 1.78
N VAL A 304 15.40 -17.72 2.58
CA VAL A 304 14.81 -17.61 3.93
C VAL A 304 15.77 -16.85 4.83
N ARG A 305 15.27 -15.78 5.44
CA ARG A 305 16.00 -14.93 6.39
C ARG A 305 15.10 -14.51 7.55
N GLU A 306 15.72 -14.05 8.63
CA GLU A 306 15.00 -13.54 9.79
C GLU A 306 14.53 -12.10 9.54
N VAL A 307 13.33 -11.80 10.04
CA VAL A 307 12.73 -10.47 10.08
C VAL A 307 12.09 -10.23 11.45
N HIS A 308 12.11 -8.97 11.89
CA HIS A 308 11.69 -8.56 13.22
C HIS A 308 10.54 -7.56 13.14
N LEU A 309 9.50 -7.73 13.97
CA LEU A 309 8.38 -6.79 14.06
C LEU A 309 8.89 -5.39 14.43
N VAL A 310 8.54 -4.40 13.60
CA VAL A 310 8.90 -2.99 13.81
C VAL A 310 7.68 -2.13 14.11
N GLN A 311 6.55 -2.41 13.44
CA GLN A 311 5.29 -1.71 13.71
C GLN A 311 4.07 -2.57 13.30
N MET A 312 2.91 -2.16 13.78
CA MET A 312 1.62 -2.66 13.34
C MET A 312 0.67 -1.49 13.07
N ASP A 313 0.23 -1.34 11.82
CA ASP A 313 -0.72 -0.30 11.45
C ASP A 313 -2.15 -0.82 11.58
N LEU A 314 -3.02 0.03 12.11
CA LEU A 314 -4.41 -0.24 12.39
C LEU A 314 -5.26 0.80 11.66
N ALA A 315 -6.28 0.35 10.95
CA ALA A 315 -7.29 1.25 10.38
C ALA A 315 -8.69 0.68 10.62
N VAL A 316 -9.62 1.56 11.01
CA VAL A 316 -11.03 1.19 11.20
C VAL A 316 -11.96 2.14 10.47
N VAL A 317 -13.09 1.61 10.01
CA VAL A 317 -14.19 2.44 9.48
C VAL A 317 -15.07 2.89 10.65
N ASP A 318 -14.98 4.18 10.97
CA ASP A 318 -15.84 4.89 11.91
C ASP A 318 -16.57 6.03 11.17
N PRO A 319 -17.90 5.91 10.95
CA PRO A 319 -18.65 6.92 10.21
C PRO A 319 -18.74 8.29 10.90
N ARG A 320 -18.30 8.41 12.16
CA ARG A 320 -18.19 9.70 12.88
C ARG A 320 -16.96 10.50 12.42
N SER A 321 -15.96 9.84 11.83
CA SER A 321 -14.80 10.50 11.22
C SER A 321 -15.20 11.23 9.93
N PRO A 322 -14.64 12.43 9.65
CA PRO A 322 -14.91 13.18 8.42
C PRO A 322 -14.47 12.45 7.14
N THR A 323 -13.55 11.48 7.24
CA THR A 323 -13.09 10.64 6.12
C THR A 323 -13.67 9.23 6.19
N ARG A 324 -14.53 8.94 7.17
CA ARG A 324 -14.97 7.61 7.62
C ARG A 324 -13.88 6.69 8.16
N TRP A 325 -12.61 7.05 8.02
CA TRP A 325 -11.49 6.23 8.44
C TRP A 325 -10.78 6.84 9.64
N VAL A 326 -10.29 5.96 10.50
CA VAL A 326 -9.45 6.29 11.65
C VAL A 326 -8.25 5.37 11.64
N TYR A 327 -7.05 5.95 11.60
CA TYR A 327 -5.77 5.26 11.59
C TYR A 327 -5.09 5.39 12.94
N SER A 328 -4.40 4.33 13.34
CA SER A 328 -3.46 4.30 14.46
C SER A 328 -2.27 3.44 14.04
N THR A 329 -1.09 3.71 14.59
CA THR A 329 0.07 2.82 14.44
C THR A 329 0.53 2.40 15.82
N LEU A 330 0.82 1.12 15.99
CA LEU A 330 1.52 0.60 17.15
C LEU A 330 3.00 0.44 16.77
N VAL A 331 3.89 1.10 17.48
CA VAL A 331 5.34 0.94 17.30
C VAL A 331 5.89 -0.08 18.29
N TYR A 332 6.86 -0.88 17.85
CA TYR A 332 7.57 -1.81 18.72
C TYR A 332 8.71 -1.08 19.45
N ASP A 333 8.83 -1.34 20.76
CA ASP A 333 9.88 -0.80 21.62
C ASP A 333 10.38 -1.89 22.57
N GLY A 334 11.48 -2.52 22.18
CA GLY A 334 12.14 -3.61 22.88
C GLY A 334 12.81 -3.23 24.20
N GLU A 335 12.93 -1.93 24.49
CA GLU A 335 13.47 -1.43 25.76
C GLU A 335 12.40 -1.35 26.85
N MET A 336 11.12 -1.50 26.48
CA MET A 336 10.03 -1.55 27.43
C MET A 336 9.99 -2.85 28.24
N GLU A 337 9.62 -2.70 29.52
CA GLU A 337 9.23 -3.83 30.36
C GLU A 337 7.96 -4.50 29.82
N GLY A 338 7.93 -5.83 29.87
CA GLY A 338 6.81 -6.62 29.38
C GLY A 338 7.21 -8.08 29.20
N GLU A 339 6.26 -9.00 29.34
CA GLU A 339 6.51 -10.44 29.16
C GLU A 339 6.34 -10.86 27.70
N THR A 340 5.50 -10.14 26.97
CA THR A 340 5.06 -10.50 25.61
C THR A 340 5.44 -9.43 24.59
N VAL A 341 5.46 -9.79 23.30
CA VAL A 341 5.66 -8.82 22.20
C VAL A 341 4.59 -7.73 22.24
N TRP A 342 3.36 -8.11 22.59
CA TRP A 342 2.22 -7.20 22.71
C TRP A 342 2.33 -6.16 23.84
N ASP A 343 3.10 -6.43 24.89
CA ASP A 343 3.36 -5.49 25.98
C ASP A 343 4.35 -4.39 25.57
N ARG A 344 5.14 -4.67 24.53
CA ARG A 344 6.16 -3.79 23.95
C ARG A 344 5.68 -3.05 22.71
N MET A 345 4.38 -3.10 22.42
CA MET A 345 3.74 -2.34 21.35
C MET A 345 3.01 -1.14 21.96
N ARG A 346 3.34 0.08 21.53
CA ARG A 346 2.66 1.31 21.98
C ARG A 346 1.99 2.07 20.85
N PRO A 347 0.81 2.64 21.09
CA PRO A 347 0.20 3.51 20.09
C PRO A 347 1.05 4.77 19.91
N LEU A 348 1.35 5.10 18.66
CA LEU A 348 2.01 6.32 18.24
C LEU A 348 1.05 7.52 18.25
N GLY A 349 -0.23 7.27 18.03
CA GLY A 349 -1.26 8.29 17.93
C GLY A 349 -2.47 7.80 17.16
N VAL A 350 -3.36 8.73 16.84
CA VAL A 350 -4.59 8.49 16.07
C VAL A 350 -4.80 9.62 15.07
N GLN A 351 -5.22 9.28 13.85
CA GLN A 351 -5.51 10.22 12.77
C GLN A 351 -6.86 9.87 12.14
N TRP A 352 -7.73 10.87 11.99
CA TRP A 352 -9.08 10.72 11.40
C TRP A 352 -9.35 11.74 10.29
N GLY A 353 -8.38 12.60 9.99
CA GLY A 353 -8.41 13.56 8.90
C GLY A 353 -7.00 14.01 8.53
N ASN A 354 -6.88 14.73 7.43
CA ASN A 354 -5.59 15.12 6.86
C ASN A 354 -5.07 16.47 7.35
N ASP A 355 -5.72 17.10 8.34
CA ASP A 355 -5.35 18.41 8.87
C ASP A 355 -5.21 19.47 7.75
N PRO A 356 -6.26 19.76 6.97
CA PRO A 356 -6.17 20.63 5.78
C PRO A 356 -5.83 22.09 6.10
N GLY A 357 -5.88 22.49 7.37
CA GLY A 357 -5.48 23.81 7.86
C GLY A 357 -4.01 23.92 8.29
N THR A 358 -3.22 22.86 8.13
CA THR A 358 -1.81 22.80 8.53
C THR A 358 -0.93 22.71 7.30
N PHE A 359 0.23 23.39 7.33
CA PHE A 359 1.24 23.30 6.28
C PHE A 359 1.55 21.82 5.91
N PRO A 360 1.89 21.51 4.66
CA PRO A 360 1.90 22.38 3.47
C PRO A 360 0.55 22.52 2.75
N ALA A 361 -0.57 22.15 3.38
CA ALA A 361 -1.90 22.31 2.76
C ALA A 361 -2.32 23.78 2.62
N VAL A 362 -1.74 24.64 3.46
CA VAL A 362 -1.86 26.10 3.48
C VAL A 362 -0.47 26.74 3.54
N PRO A 363 -0.31 28.04 3.23
CA PRO A 363 0.94 28.76 3.43
C PRO A 363 1.47 28.61 4.87
N GLU A 364 2.78 28.57 5.05
CA GLU A 364 3.41 28.34 6.37
C GLU A 364 2.95 29.37 7.42
N GLY A 365 2.85 30.65 7.03
CA GLY A 365 2.36 31.73 7.89
C GLY A 365 0.87 31.65 8.27
N GLU A 366 0.10 30.76 7.63
CA GLU A 366 -1.32 30.49 7.92
C GLU A 366 -1.54 29.13 8.61
N SER A 367 -0.45 28.37 8.83
CA SER A 367 -0.51 27.02 9.37
C SER A 367 -1.09 27.00 10.78
N LYS A 368 -2.10 26.14 10.99
CA LYS A 368 -2.69 25.86 12.29
C LYS A 368 -2.07 24.59 12.91
N PRO A 369 -2.16 24.41 14.24
CA PRO A 369 -1.89 23.12 14.87
C PRO A 369 -2.76 22.01 14.27
N LEU A 370 -2.33 20.76 14.45
CA LEU A 370 -3.10 19.59 14.05
C LEU A 370 -4.44 19.57 14.80
N THR A 371 -5.51 19.23 14.08
CA THR A 371 -6.90 19.18 14.56
C THR A 371 -7.58 17.85 14.28
N GLN A 372 -6.91 16.97 13.53
CA GLN A 372 -7.40 15.67 13.06
C GLN A 372 -6.35 14.55 13.17
N SER A 373 -5.24 14.88 13.83
CA SER A 373 -4.17 13.97 14.22
C SER A 373 -3.79 14.28 15.67
N ILE A 374 -3.67 13.23 16.49
CA ILE A 374 -3.17 13.31 17.86
C ILE A 374 -2.00 12.34 17.98
N ASN A 375 -0.87 12.80 18.49
CA ASN A 375 0.25 11.93 18.83
C ASN A 375 0.20 11.55 20.30
N ALA A 376 0.46 10.28 20.60
CA ALA A 376 0.60 9.82 21.97
C ALA A 376 1.88 10.40 22.60
N PRO A 377 1.90 10.64 23.93
CA PRO A 377 3.05 11.21 24.63
C PRO A 377 4.12 10.14 24.89
N ILE A 378 4.63 9.52 23.83
CA ILE A 378 5.69 8.51 23.89
C ILE A 378 7.02 9.10 23.41
N GLN A 379 8.12 8.51 23.88
CA GLN A 379 9.41 8.70 23.24
C GLN A 379 9.37 7.89 21.94
N ILE A 380 9.46 8.59 20.81
CA ILE A 380 9.57 7.95 19.50
C ILE A 380 11.04 7.71 19.20
N HIS A 381 11.38 6.53 18.71
CA HIS A 381 12.73 6.27 18.26
C HIS A 381 12.96 6.89 16.88
N GLU A 382 11.93 7.05 16.04
CA GLU A 382 12.10 7.44 14.63
C GLU A 382 11.47 8.79 14.28
N HIS A 383 10.37 8.80 13.53
CA HIS A 383 9.76 10.02 13.02
C HIS A 383 8.24 9.98 13.07
N TYR A 384 7.65 11.18 13.10
CA TYR A 384 6.29 11.37 12.63
C TYR A 384 6.28 11.72 11.15
N GLY A 385 5.10 11.66 10.54
CA GLY A 385 4.89 12.09 9.17
C GLY A 385 4.95 13.62 9.00
N CYS A 386 4.47 14.05 7.83
CA CYS A 386 4.53 15.42 7.39
C CYS A 386 3.91 16.38 8.41
N GLN A 387 4.71 17.32 8.93
CA GLN A 387 4.32 18.28 9.97
C GLN A 387 3.72 17.62 11.22
N LYS A 388 4.30 16.48 11.63
CA LYS A 388 3.90 15.69 12.81
C LYS A 388 2.55 14.98 12.70
N ARG A 389 1.95 14.90 11.51
CA ARG A 389 0.83 13.97 11.27
C ARG A 389 1.26 12.54 11.53
N LEU A 390 0.30 11.66 11.81
CA LEU A 390 0.58 10.25 12.08
C LEU A 390 1.21 9.59 10.83
N ALA A 391 2.34 8.93 11.01
CA ALA A 391 2.96 8.01 10.07
C ALA A 391 3.73 6.99 10.89
N GLY A 392 3.74 5.73 10.47
CA GLY A 392 4.57 4.71 11.08
C GLY A 392 6.06 5.01 10.97
N ASN A 393 6.82 4.30 11.79
CA ASN A 393 8.27 4.29 11.83
C ASN A 393 8.88 4.05 10.44
N VAL A 394 8.49 2.96 9.78
CA VAL A 394 9.01 2.60 8.45
C VAL A 394 8.18 3.18 7.30
N ASP A 395 7.29 4.13 7.59
CA ASP A 395 6.47 4.80 6.58
C ASP A 395 7.18 5.99 5.94
N GLN A 396 6.59 6.55 4.88
CA GLN A 396 7.13 7.74 4.24
C GLN A 396 6.96 9.00 5.10
N ALA A 397 8.05 9.54 5.65
CA ALA A 397 8.07 10.76 6.46
C ALA A 397 7.45 12.02 5.81
N ASN A 398 7.38 12.07 4.47
CA ASN A 398 6.77 13.18 3.73
C ASN A 398 5.25 13.03 3.54
N SER A 399 4.65 12.00 4.14
CA SER A 399 3.21 11.74 4.09
C SER A 399 2.62 11.63 5.51
N SER A 400 1.36 11.26 5.60
CA SER A 400 0.71 10.70 6.76
C SER A 400 0.00 9.40 6.35
N CYS A 401 -0.30 8.51 7.30
CA CYS A 401 -1.02 7.27 7.02
C CYS A 401 -2.27 7.58 6.18
N LEU A 402 -3.09 8.53 6.64
CA LEU A 402 -4.34 8.84 5.97
C LEU A 402 -4.14 9.52 4.60
N SER A 403 -3.21 10.48 4.44
CA SER A 403 -3.01 11.16 3.16
C SER A 403 -2.47 10.22 2.08
N CYS A 404 -1.59 9.28 2.44
CA CYS A 404 -1.11 8.24 1.54
C CYS A 404 -2.26 7.31 1.13
N HIS A 405 -2.96 6.77 2.12
CA HIS A 405 -4.00 5.78 1.90
C HIS A 405 -5.23 6.34 1.17
N MET A 406 -5.66 7.56 1.47
CA MET A 406 -6.81 8.16 0.80
C MET A 406 -6.60 8.31 -0.71
N GLY A 407 -5.35 8.42 -1.16
CA GLY A 407 -5.00 8.40 -2.58
C GLY A 407 -5.06 7.00 -3.24
N ALA A 408 -5.66 6.00 -2.58
CA ALA A 408 -5.95 4.70 -3.15
C ALA A 408 -7.03 4.76 -4.23
N TYR A 409 -6.60 4.78 -5.49
CA TYR A 409 -7.46 4.77 -6.67
C TYR A 409 -6.97 3.75 -7.70
N ALA A 410 -7.89 3.25 -8.52
CA ALA A 410 -7.56 2.44 -9.69
C ALA A 410 -8.18 3.02 -10.97
N PRO A 411 -7.50 2.91 -12.13
CA PRO A 411 -8.15 3.12 -13.42
C PRO A 411 -9.13 1.98 -13.71
N ALA A 412 -9.80 2.02 -14.86
CA ALA A 412 -10.66 0.92 -15.29
C ALA A 412 -9.91 -0.44 -15.29
N PRO A 413 -10.60 -1.57 -15.02
CA PRO A 413 -10.00 -2.90 -15.04
C PRO A 413 -9.15 -3.16 -16.29
N GLY A 414 -7.94 -3.68 -16.09
CA GLY A 414 -7.02 -3.98 -17.18
C GLY A 414 -6.29 -2.76 -17.75
N VAL A 415 -6.45 -1.55 -17.20
CA VAL A 415 -5.63 -0.39 -17.57
C VAL A 415 -4.41 -0.32 -16.67
N THR A 416 -3.20 -0.26 -17.25
CA THR A 416 -1.96 -0.13 -16.50
C THR A 416 -1.97 1.12 -15.62
N VAL A 417 -1.62 0.95 -14.34
CA VAL A 417 -1.59 2.04 -13.36
C VAL A 417 -0.38 2.94 -13.59
N GLN A 418 -0.60 4.25 -13.66
CA GLN A 418 0.42 5.28 -13.80
C GLN A 418 0.11 6.45 -12.85
N GLN A 419 0.87 6.52 -11.75
CA GLN A 419 0.73 7.60 -10.76
C GLN A 419 0.96 8.98 -11.39
N GLY A 420 0.11 9.94 -11.04
CA GLY A 420 0.12 11.29 -11.60
C GLY A 420 -0.47 11.40 -13.00
N THR A 421 -0.88 10.29 -13.62
CA THR A 421 -1.45 10.26 -14.99
C THR A 421 -2.91 9.79 -14.96
N ASN A 422 -3.15 8.56 -14.49
CA ASN A 422 -4.50 7.97 -14.44
C ASN A 422 -4.93 7.57 -13.02
N VAL A 423 -4.06 7.72 -12.04
CA VAL A 423 -4.35 7.69 -10.60
C VAL A 423 -3.56 8.79 -9.90
N PRO A 424 -3.93 9.23 -8.68
CA PRO A 424 -3.18 10.25 -7.95
C PRO A 424 -1.72 9.85 -7.72
N ALA A 425 -0.83 10.85 -7.70
CA ALA A 425 0.56 10.65 -7.27
C ALA A 425 0.62 10.71 -5.74
N ILE A 426 0.92 9.59 -5.10
CA ILE A 426 0.82 9.44 -3.64
C ILE A 426 2.16 9.21 -2.94
N PHE A 427 3.16 8.66 -3.66
CA PHE A 427 4.49 8.38 -3.12
C PHE A 427 5.51 9.47 -3.39
N SER A 428 5.29 10.30 -4.42
CA SER A 428 6.19 11.41 -4.72
C SER A 428 5.54 12.38 -5.68
N PHE A 429 5.70 13.66 -5.41
CA PHE A 429 5.41 14.76 -6.32
C PHE A 429 6.25 15.97 -5.91
N ASP A 430 6.36 16.95 -6.81
CA ASP A 430 7.20 18.12 -6.58
C ASP A 430 6.73 18.93 -5.35
N GLY A 431 7.69 19.23 -4.47
CA GLY A 431 7.42 19.96 -3.22
C GLY A 431 6.61 19.20 -2.17
N MET A 432 6.44 17.87 -2.28
CA MET A 432 5.72 17.06 -1.29
C MET A 432 6.24 17.32 0.13
N CYS A 433 5.35 17.71 1.05
CA CYS A 433 5.66 18.09 2.44
C CYS A 433 6.55 19.33 2.64
N THR A 434 7.09 19.94 1.59
CA THR A 434 8.12 20.99 1.71
C THR A 434 7.66 22.36 1.22
N THR A 435 6.63 22.42 0.38
CA THR A 435 6.17 23.68 -0.22
C THR A 435 4.65 23.74 -0.27
N TYR A 436 4.06 24.89 0.06
CA TYR A 436 2.64 25.13 -0.21
C TYR A 436 2.39 25.18 -1.72
N ASN A 437 1.59 24.25 -2.23
CA ASN A 437 1.14 24.17 -3.61
C ASN A 437 -0.20 23.41 -3.70
N ASP A 438 -0.84 23.45 -4.86
CA ASP A 438 -2.13 22.76 -5.07
C ASP A 438 -2.02 21.24 -4.87
N ALA A 439 -0.88 20.63 -5.20
CA ALA A 439 -0.67 19.20 -4.99
C ALA A 439 -0.73 18.82 -3.51
N ASN A 440 -0.02 19.54 -2.63
CA ASN A 440 -0.08 19.35 -1.19
C ASN A 440 -1.46 19.69 -0.61
N LYS A 441 -2.11 20.75 -1.10
CA LYS A 441 -3.48 21.09 -0.69
C LYS A 441 -4.45 19.95 -0.99
N ASN A 442 -4.37 19.37 -2.18
CA ASN A 442 -5.21 18.23 -2.58
C ASN A 442 -4.85 16.96 -1.81
N TYR A 443 -3.55 16.69 -1.61
CA TYR A 443 -3.04 15.52 -0.89
C TYR A 443 -3.45 15.50 0.58
N PHE A 444 -3.47 16.66 1.24
CA PHE A 444 -3.89 16.82 2.64
C PHE A 444 -5.34 17.30 2.80
N SER A 445 -6.20 17.06 1.80
CA SER A 445 -7.63 17.35 1.89
C SER A 445 -8.42 16.20 2.51
N ASN A 446 -9.49 16.51 3.22
CA ASN A 446 -10.50 15.52 3.59
C ASN A 446 -11.50 15.37 2.45
N TYR A 447 -11.85 14.13 2.14
CA TYR A 447 -12.89 13.71 1.21
C TYR A 447 -13.37 12.32 1.63
N ALA A 448 -14.52 11.89 1.14
CA ALA A 448 -15.06 10.58 1.44
C ALA A 448 -15.39 9.84 0.15
N TYR A 449 -15.39 8.50 0.20
CA TYR A 449 -15.93 7.72 -0.92
C TYR A 449 -17.38 8.16 -1.23
N PRO A 450 -17.78 8.26 -2.52
CA PRO A 450 -17.01 7.97 -3.72
C PRO A 450 -16.34 9.20 -4.35
N ASP A 451 -16.07 10.28 -3.63
CA ASP A 451 -15.53 11.52 -4.21
C ASP A 451 -14.29 11.26 -5.09
N PRO A 452 -14.13 12.00 -6.21
CA PRO A 452 -12.89 11.96 -6.97
C PRO A 452 -11.74 12.57 -6.14
N PHE A 453 -10.50 12.27 -6.52
CA PHE A 453 -9.34 12.86 -5.85
C PHE A 453 -9.41 14.40 -5.92
N PRO A 454 -9.19 15.13 -4.82
CA PRO A 454 -9.32 16.58 -4.80
C PRO A 454 -8.50 17.27 -5.89
N GLY A 455 -9.13 18.24 -6.57
CA GLY A 455 -8.50 18.99 -7.66
C GLY A 455 -8.14 18.17 -8.90
N SER A 456 -8.53 16.89 -8.99
CA SER A 456 -8.25 16.06 -10.15
C SER A 456 -9.05 16.47 -11.38
N THR A 457 -8.47 16.21 -12.55
CA THR A 457 -9.11 16.37 -13.87
C THR A 457 -8.74 15.18 -14.76
N GLY A 458 -9.33 15.08 -15.94
CA GLY A 458 -8.96 14.05 -16.93
C GLY A 458 -9.15 12.63 -16.41
N GLU A 459 -8.14 11.78 -16.61
CA GLU A 459 -8.20 10.36 -16.24
C GLU A 459 -8.18 10.14 -14.72
N ILE A 460 -7.47 10.98 -13.94
CA ILE A 460 -7.47 10.87 -12.48
C ILE A 460 -8.88 11.12 -11.91
N ALA A 461 -9.64 12.06 -12.49
CA ALA A 461 -11.02 12.33 -12.05
C ALA A 461 -11.99 11.17 -12.38
N LYS A 462 -11.62 10.29 -13.32
CA LYS A 462 -12.38 9.08 -13.68
C LYS A 462 -11.93 7.85 -12.90
N ALA A 463 -10.80 7.92 -12.19
CA ALA A 463 -10.28 6.81 -11.42
C ALA A 463 -11.28 6.42 -10.32
N MET A 464 -11.37 5.12 -10.07
CA MET A 464 -12.25 4.54 -9.06
C MET A 464 -11.60 4.68 -7.69
N PRO A 465 -12.22 5.36 -6.71
CA PRO A 465 -11.74 5.35 -5.33
C PRO A 465 -11.88 3.95 -4.74
N LEU A 466 -10.85 3.51 -4.02
CA LEU A 466 -10.79 2.19 -3.37
C LEU A 466 -10.93 2.27 -1.85
N ASP A 467 -11.64 3.32 -1.40
CA ASP A 467 -11.96 3.61 0.00
C ASP A 467 -10.75 3.34 0.94
N THR A 468 -9.66 4.05 0.62
CA THR A 468 -8.36 4.06 1.32
C THR A 468 -7.48 2.80 1.26
N SER A 469 -7.90 1.75 0.54
CA SER A 469 -7.14 0.49 0.46
C SER A 469 -6.06 0.49 -0.63
N LEU A 470 -4.81 0.74 -0.23
CA LEU A 470 -3.64 0.58 -1.11
C LEU A 470 -3.41 -0.87 -1.56
N GLN A 471 -3.79 -1.86 -0.75
CA GLN A 471 -3.70 -3.27 -1.17
C GLN A 471 -4.66 -3.58 -2.32
N LEU A 472 -5.88 -3.01 -2.32
CA LEU A 472 -6.77 -3.11 -3.47
C LEU A 472 -6.20 -2.39 -4.69
N GLN A 473 -5.52 -1.25 -4.51
CA GLN A 473 -4.84 -0.57 -5.62
C GLN A 473 -3.76 -1.47 -6.24
N VAL A 474 -2.96 -2.13 -5.41
CA VAL A 474 -1.97 -3.13 -5.87
C VAL A 474 -2.67 -4.27 -6.60
N ALA A 475 -3.76 -4.82 -6.07
CA ALA A 475 -4.49 -5.90 -6.74
C ALA A 475 -5.00 -5.50 -8.13
N PHE A 476 -5.51 -4.27 -8.30
CA PHE A 476 -5.89 -3.74 -9.62
C PHE A 476 -4.69 -3.59 -10.55
N ALA A 477 -3.56 -3.07 -10.04
CA ALA A 477 -2.34 -2.94 -10.81
C ALA A 477 -1.82 -4.31 -11.29
N GLN A 478 -1.84 -5.32 -10.42
CA GLN A 478 -1.38 -6.66 -10.75
C GLN A 478 -2.31 -7.38 -11.73
N TYR A 479 -3.63 -7.20 -11.61
CA TYR A 479 -4.57 -7.65 -12.65
C TYR A 479 -4.28 -6.97 -14.00
N ALA A 480 -4.02 -5.66 -14.01
CA ALA A 480 -3.68 -4.94 -15.23
C ALA A 480 -2.36 -5.39 -15.86
N ASN A 481 -1.36 -5.72 -15.03
CA ASN A 481 -0.09 -6.33 -15.48
C ASN A 481 -0.30 -7.75 -16.00
N PHE A 482 -1.23 -8.52 -15.44
CA PHE A 482 -1.59 -9.82 -15.98
C PHE A 482 -2.26 -9.71 -17.36
N THR A 483 -3.19 -8.77 -17.54
CA THR A 483 -3.88 -8.58 -18.83
C THR A 483 -2.99 -7.90 -19.88
N ASN A 484 -2.02 -7.09 -19.45
CA ASN A 484 -1.06 -6.39 -20.29
C ASN A 484 0.35 -6.60 -19.73
N PRO A 485 0.92 -7.81 -19.92
CA PRO A 485 2.23 -8.10 -19.39
C PRO A 485 3.26 -7.12 -19.94
N PRO A 486 4.15 -6.57 -19.09
CA PRO A 486 5.25 -5.75 -19.56
C PRO A 486 6.11 -6.58 -20.52
N ALA A 487 6.65 -5.94 -21.55
CA ALA A 487 7.47 -6.63 -22.56
C ALA A 487 8.74 -7.26 -21.97
N ASP A 488 9.27 -6.68 -20.90
CA ASP A 488 10.49 -7.11 -20.21
C ASP A 488 10.31 -6.86 -18.70
N PRO A 489 9.65 -7.78 -17.96
CA PRO A 489 9.49 -7.64 -16.52
C PRO A 489 10.84 -7.78 -15.81
N GLU A 490 11.08 -6.97 -14.77
CA GLU A 490 12.31 -7.04 -13.97
C GLU A 490 12.51 -8.44 -13.35
N CYS A 491 11.44 -9.00 -12.77
CA CYS A 491 11.42 -10.37 -12.27
C CYS A 491 10.28 -11.16 -12.93
N PRO A 492 10.47 -12.46 -13.21
CA PRO A 492 9.40 -13.31 -13.73
C PRO A 492 8.19 -13.31 -12.79
N PRO A 493 6.96 -13.11 -13.28
CA PRO A 493 5.79 -13.12 -12.43
C PRO A 493 5.52 -14.52 -11.87
N ALA A 494 4.70 -14.55 -10.84
CA ALA A 494 4.05 -15.76 -10.37
C ALA A 494 3.59 -16.72 -11.47
N GLY A 495 3.96 -18.00 -11.34
CA GLY A 495 3.47 -19.03 -12.24
C GLY A 495 4.05 -18.97 -13.66
N SER A 496 4.94 -18.02 -13.97
CA SER A 496 5.84 -18.20 -15.11
C SER A 496 6.80 -19.34 -14.75
N GLY A 497 6.76 -20.42 -15.52
CA GLY A 497 7.43 -21.68 -15.18
C GLY A 497 8.88 -21.50 -14.73
N SER A 498 9.22 -22.11 -13.60
CA SER A 498 10.58 -22.49 -13.22
C SER A 498 10.77 -23.98 -13.48
#